data_AF-A0A314YRZ8-F1
#
_entry.id   AF-A0A314YRZ8-F1
#
_cell.length_a   1.000
_cell.length_b   1.000
_cell.length_c   1.000
_cell.angle_alpha   90.00
_cell.angle_beta   90.00
_cell.angle_gamma   90.00
#
_symmetry.space_group_name_H-M   'P 1'
#
loop_
_entity.id
_entity.type
_entity.pdbx_description
1 polymer ?
#
loop_
_entity_poly.entity_id
_entity_poly.type
_entity_poly.pdbx_seq_one_letter_code
_entity_poly.pdbx_strand_id
1 'polypeptide(L)'
;MAANVKRPGQTFSILSHAIDIRQLMPSGGKGTRNGPQDALYFNGGASMAISRVLLLFALCVLPGLVSARTLGNPFHIQGRVYCDTCRCGFETTATTYIPGATVRIECKYRNTLQLAYSVEGETDATGTYNILVEDDHEDQICESVLVSSPVNDCKSADPGRSRANVVVTRYNGVVKDKHYANNMGFFKDQPLAGCEELLKQYLNYDQPE
;
A
#
# COMPACT_ATOMS: atom_id res chain seq x y z
N MET A 1 7.44 36.41 7.34
CA MET A 1 8.15 36.23 6.06
C MET A 1 8.11 34.75 5.72
N ALA A 2 7.61 34.44 4.53
CA ALA A 2 7.09 33.13 4.14
C ALA A 2 8.18 32.09 3.83
N ALA A 3 7.97 30.85 4.27
CA ALA A 3 8.70 29.68 3.79
C ALA A 3 7.94 29.08 2.59
N ASN A 4 8.70 28.78 1.53
CA ASN A 4 8.20 28.53 0.19
C ASN A 4 7.73 27.07 0.03
N VAL A 5 6.48 26.90 -0.40
CA VAL A 5 5.79 25.63 -0.67
C VAL A 5 6.25 25.06 -2.01
N LYS A 6 6.79 23.83 -2.02
CA LYS A 6 7.18 23.13 -3.25
C LYS A 6 5.99 22.31 -3.78
N ARG A 7 5.51 22.68 -4.98
CA ARG A 7 4.38 22.02 -5.67
C ARG A 7 4.80 20.66 -6.26
N PRO A 8 3.96 19.61 -6.22
CA PRO A 8 4.15 18.40 -7.01
C PRO A 8 3.43 18.55 -8.36
N GLY A 9 4.14 18.29 -9.46
CA GLY A 9 3.58 18.43 -10.80
C GLY A 9 4.66 18.46 -11.87
N GLN A 10 5.41 17.36 -12.02
CA GLN A 10 6.14 17.07 -13.25
C GLN A 10 5.86 15.63 -13.65
N THR A 11 5.01 15.50 -14.67
CA THR A 11 4.77 14.28 -15.44
C THR A 11 6.03 13.96 -16.24
N PHE A 12 6.70 12.85 -15.92
CA PHE A 12 7.70 12.27 -16.80
C PHE A 12 6.99 11.57 -17.96
N SER A 13 7.03 12.19 -19.14
CA SER A 13 6.61 11.55 -20.39
C SER A 13 7.71 10.59 -20.85
N ILE A 14 7.49 9.30 -20.69
CA ILE A 14 8.35 8.28 -21.30
C ILE A 14 7.87 8.11 -22.74
N LEU A 15 8.61 8.68 -23.69
CA LEU A 15 8.43 8.39 -25.11
C LEU A 15 8.74 6.90 -25.34
N SER A 16 7.69 6.12 -25.56
CA SER A 16 7.81 4.75 -26.06
C SER A 16 8.20 4.82 -27.55
N HIS A 17 9.48 4.63 -27.86
CA HIS A 17 9.89 4.37 -29.25
C HIS A 17 9.50 2.93 -29.57
N ALA A 18 8.44 2.76 -30.35
CA ALA A 18 8.12 1.50 -30.98
C ALA A 18 9.24 1.16 -31.99
N ILE A 19 9.93 0.04 -31.76
CA ILE A 19 10.86 -0.53 -32.73
C ILE A 19 10.01 -1.21 -33.82
N ASP A 20 9.99 -0.63 -35.02
CA ASP A 20 9.32 -1.22 -36.18
C ASP A 20 10.15 -2.38 -36.75
N ILE A 21 9.70 -3.61 -36.51
CA ILE A 21 10.37 -4.85 -36.92
C ILE A 21 10.36 -5.04 -38.46
N ARG A 22 9.63 -4.21 -39.23
CA ARG A 22 9.58 -4.34 -40.70
C ARG A 22 10.86 -3.91 -41.42
N GLN A 23 11.81 -3.27 -40.74
CA GLN A 23 13.04 -2.77 -41.37
C GLN A 23 14.20 -3.79 -41.41
N LEU A 24 13.99 -5.03 -40.95
CA LEU A 24 15.01 -6.09 -40.87
C LEU A 24 14.87 -7.21 -41.94
N MET A 25 14.14 -6.98 -43.03
CA MET A 25 14.05 -7.94 -44.15
C MET A 25 15.03 -7.56 -45.28
N PRO A 26 15.93 -8.46 -45.73
CA PRO A 26 16.76 -8.21 -46.90
C PRO A 26 15.91 -8.24 -48.17
N SER A 27 16.10 -7.23 -49.02
CA SER A 27 15.49 -7.15 -50.36
C SER A 27 16.00 -8.29 -51.25
N GLY A 28 15.08 -9.06 -51.83
CA GLY A 28 15.36 -10.16 -52.76
C GLY A 28 15.89 -9.66 -54.10
N GLY A 29 17.16 -9.95 -54.38
CA GLY A 29 17.79 -9.75 -55.69
C GLY A 29 17.59 -10.94 -56.62
N LYS A 30 17.09 -10.69 -57.83
CA LYS A 30 17.03 -11.66 -58.94
C LYS A 30 18.43 -11.89 -59.51
N GLY A 31 18.87 -13.14 -59.58
CA GLY A 31 20.10 -13.56 -60.28
C GLY A 31 19.84 -14.78 -61.16
N THR A 32 20.09 -14.63 -62.46
CA THR A 32 19.89 -15.61 -63.53
C THR A 32 20.89 -16.78 -63.47
N ARG A 33 20.43 -17.96 -63.92
CA ARG A 33 21.20 -19.21 -64.05
C ARG A 33 22.39 -19.07 -65.01
N ASN A 34 23.50 -19.75 -64.70
CA ASN A 34 24.30 -20.56 -65.62
C ASN A 34 25.46 -21.29 -64.90
N GLY A 35 25.57 -22.60 -65.11
CA GLY A 35 26.85 -23.36 -65.08
C GLY A 35 27.37 -23.88 -63.72
N PRO A 36 28.15 -24.98 -63.69
CA PRO A 36 28.02 -26.02 -62.68
C PRO A 36 29.17 -26.11 -61.65
N GLN A 37 28.83 -26.75 -60.51
CA GLN A 37 29.67 -27.52 -59.57
C GLN A 37 30.84 -26.78 -58.88
N ASP A 38 30.77 -26.62 -57.54
CA ASP A 38 31.69 -27.30 -56.62
C ASP A 38 31.56 -26.84 -55.15
N ALA A 39 31.84 -27.81 -54.27
CA ALA A 39 32.29 -27.67 -52.88
C ALA A 39 31.26 -27.28 -51.79
N LEU A 40 30.70 -28.35 -51.20
CA LEU A 40 30.43 -28.45 -49.77
C LEU A 40 31.62 -27.94 -48.93
N TYR A 41 31.46 -26.84 -48.17
CA TYR A 41 32.26 -26.57 -46.98
C TYR A 41 31.36 -25.93 -45.90
N PHE A 42 30.84 -26.78 -45.03
CA PHE A 42 30.08 -26.42 -43.84
C PHE A 42 31.08 -25.94 -42.76
N ASN A 43 31.30 -24.63 -42.66
CA ASN A 43 32.18 -24.06 -41.63
C ASN A 43 31.36 -23.73 -40.36
N GLY A 44 31.56 -24.53 -39.30
CA GLY A 44 30.87 -24.48 -38.00
C GLY A 44 31.13 -23.26 -37.11
N GLY A 45 31.43 -22.09 -37.67
CA GLY A 45 31.71 -20.86 -36.92
C GLY A 45 30.45 -20.05 -36.54
N ALA A 46 29.44 -20.03 -37.40
CA ALA A 46 28.24 -19.19 -37.19
C ALA A 46 27.31 -19.72 -36.09
N SER A 47 27.21 -21.04 -35.93
CA SER A 47 26.33 -21.67 -34.93
C SER A 47 26.77 -21.36 -33.50
N MET A 48 28.08 -21.31 -33.24
CA MET A 48 28.63 -21.09 -31.91
C MET A 48 28.50 -19.62 -31.47
N ALA A 49 28.62 -18.67 -32.41
CA ALA A 49 28.48 -17.24 -32.14
C ALA A 49 27.02 -16.86 -31.83
N ILE A 50 26.06 -17.38 -32.61
CA ILE A 50 24.62 -17.14 -32.38
C ILE A 50 24.18 -17.74 -31.03
N SER A 51 24.67 -18.94 -30.69
CA SER A 51 24.35 -19.59 -29.42
C SER A 51 24.88 -18.83 -28.20
N ARG A 52 26.09 -18.24 -28.29
CA ARG A 52 26.66 -17.39 -27.23
C ARG A 52 25.92 -16.07 -27.06
N VAL A 53 25.48 -15.44 -28.16
CA VAL A 53 24.69 -14.20 -28.11
C VAL A 53 23.31 -14.45 -27.50
N LEU A 54 22.64 -15.55 -27.87
CA LEU A 54 21.35 -15.93 -27.26
C LEU A 54 21.50 -16.27 -25.77
N LEU A 55 22.58 -16.94 -25.37
CA LEU A 55 22.89 -17.21 -23.95
C LEU A 55 23.13 -15.92 -23.16
N LEU A 56 23.87 -14.96 -23.71
CA LEU A 56 24.10 -13.65 -23.08
C LEU A 56 22.81 -12.82 -23.01
N PHE A 57 21.98 -12.84 -24.06
CA PHE A 57 20.69 -12.16 -24.05
C PHE A 57 19.75 -12.77 -23.00
N ALA A 58 19.69 -14.10 -22.90
CA ALA A 58 18.96 -14.78 -21.83
C ALA A 58 19.53 -14.40 -20.45
N LEU A 59 20.86 -14.43 -20.26
CA LEU A 59 21.50 -14.12 -18.97
C LEU A 59 21.32 -12.65 -18.54
N CYS A 60 21.22 -11.71 -19.49
CA CYS A 60 21.08 -10.28 -19.21
C CYS A 60 19.61 -9.82 -19.11
N VAL A 61 18.68 -10.46 -19.82
CA VAL A 61 17.26 -10.05 -19.84
C VAL A 61 16.44 -10.77 -18.76
N LEU A 62 16.80 -12.01 -18.41
CA LEU A 62 16.09 -12.76 -17.37
C LEU A 62 16.16 -12.12 -15.96
N PRO A 63 17.30 -11.57 -15.48
CA PRO A 63 17.34 -10.87 -14.20
C PRO A 63 16.52 -9.59 -14.18
N GLY A 64 16.40 -8.91 -15.33
CA GLY A 64 15.59 -7.69 -15.46
C GLY A 64 14.09 -7.93 -15.30
N LEU A 65 13.60 -9.11 -15.71
CA LEU A 65 12.20 -9.50 -15.55
C LEU A 65 11.84 -9.89 -14.10
N VAL A 66 12.79 -10.43 -13.34
CA VAL A 66 12.58 -10.82 -11.93
C VAL A 66 12.43 -9.58 -11.02
N SER A 67 12.95 -8.42 -11.43
CA SER A 67 12.86 -7.19 -10.64
C SER A 67 11.58 -6.38 -10.86
N ALA A 68 10.68 -6.83 -11.74
CA ALA A 68 9.32 -6.31 -11.75
C ALA A 68 8.56 -6.93 -10.57
N ARG A 69 8.82 -6.44 -9.35
CA ARG A 69 7.84 -6.58 -8.26
C ARG A 69 6.53 -6.11 -8.86
N THR A 70 5.53 -6.99 -8.92
CA THR A 70 4.19 -6.58 -9.29
C THR A 70 3.80 -5.51 -8.28
N LEU A 71 3.91 -4.24 -8.69
CA LEU A 71 3.40 -3.12 -7.92
C LEU A 71 1.89 -3.34 -7.94
N GLY A 72 1.39 -4.05 -6.92
CA GLY A 72 -0.04 -4.19 -6.73
C GLY A 72 -0.64 -2.80 -6.54
N ASN A 73 -1.96 -2.70 -6.62
CA ASN A 73 -2.61 -1.44 -6.24
C ASN A 73 -2.20 -1.06 -4.80
N PRO A 74 -2.07 0.22 -4.47
CA PRO A 74 -1.87 0.63 -3.09
C PRO A 74 -3.01 0.12 -2.19
N PHE A 75 -2.69 -0.26 -0.97
CA PHE A 75 -3.71 -0.53 0.05
C PHE A 75 -4.34 0.77 0.53
N HIS A 76 -5.65 0.73 0.76
CA HIS A 76 -6.44 1.80 1.35
C HIS A 76 -6.85 1.39 2.76
N ILE A 77 -6.11 1.86 3.76
CA ILE A 77 -6.38 1.55 5.16
C ILE A 77 -7.41 2.55 5.68
N GLN A 78 -8.61 2.06 5.97
CA GLN A 78 -9.73 2.88 6.41
C GLN A 78 -10.16 2.53 7.84
N GLY A 79 -10.35 3.55 8.66
CA GLY A 79 -10.99 3.42 9.97
C GLY A 79 -11.51 4.78 10.42
N ARG A 80 -12.08 4.86 11.61
CA ARG A 80 -12.58 6.12 12.17
C ARG A 80 -11.95 6.41 13.52
N VAL A 81 -11.83 7.68 13.83
CA VAL A 81 -11.40 8.16 15.15
C VAL A 81 -12.59 8.80 15.85
N TYR A 82 -12.83 8.38 17.07
CA TYR A 82 -13.92 8.88 17.89
C TYR A 82 -13.46 9.44 19.22
N CYS A 83 -14.28 10.33 19.76
CA CYS A 83 -14.21 10.80 21.12
C CYS A 83 -15.14 9.95 21.98
N ASP A 84 -14.57 9.18 22.89
CA ASP A 84 -15.29 8.50 23.94
C ASP A 84 -15.70 9.53 25.01
N THR A 85 -16.93 10.02 24.85
CA THR A 85 -17.55 11.02 25.70
C THR A 85 -17.89 10.51 27.10
N CYS A 86 -17.91 9.19 27.31
CA CYS A 86 -18.27 8.57 28.58
C CYS A 86 -17.11 7.83 29.25
N ARG A 87 -15.96 7.75 28.59
CA ARG A 87 -14.76 7.05 29.06
C ARG A 87 -15.02 5.57 29.40
N CYS A 88 -15.85 4.91 28.58
CA CYS A 88 -16.23 3.51 28.75
C CYS A 88 -15.48 2.54 27.82
N GLY A 89 -14.65 3.04 26.90
CA GLY A 89 -13.77 2.23 26.05
C GLY A 89 -14.45 1.57 24.85
N PHE A 90 -15.63 2.07 24.45
CA PHE A 90 -16.36 1.63 23.25
C PHE A 90 -17.30 2.74 22.74
N GLU A 91 -17.74 2.62 21.49
CA GLU A 91 -18.66 3.58 20.86
C GLU A 91 -20.08 3.43 21.42
N THR A 92 -20.67 4.55 21.81
CA THR A 92 -22.05 4.66 22.31
C THR A 92 -22.85 5.66 21.47
N THR A 93 -24.15 5.81 21.73
CA THR A 93 -24.97 6.85 21.09
C THR A 93 -24.51 8.28 21.39
N ALA A 94 -23.72 8.49 22.46
CA ALA A 94 -23.12 9.78 22.79
C ALA A 94 -21.76 10.03 22.11
N THR A 95 -21.20 9.02 21.44
CA THR A 95 -19.91 9.13 20.77
C THR A 95 -19.96 10.16 19.65
N THR A 96 -18.90 10.97 19.57
CA THR A 96 -18.70 11.92 18.47
C THR A 96 -17.44 11.54 17.70
N TYR A 97 -17.46 11.67 16.39
CA TYR A 97 -16.28 11.40 15.57
C TYR A 97 -15.41 12.65 15.47
N ILE A 98 -14.09 12.46 15.35
CA ILE A 98 -13.11 13.54 15.42
C ILE A 98 -12.55 13.81 14.03
N PRO A 99 -12.91 14.93 13.36
CA PRO A 99 -12.22 15.42 12.18
C PRO A 99 -10.83 15.95 12.50
N GLY A 100 -9.87 15.77 11.60
CA GLY A 100 -8.50 16.27 11.74
C GLY A 100 -7.67 15.56 12.82
N ALA A 101 -8.09 14.38 13.28
CA ALA A 101 -7.27 13.54 14.14
C ALA A 101 -6.13 12.92 13.32
N THR A 102 -4.92 12.95 13.85
CA THR A 102 -3.75 12.37 13.20
C THR A 102 -3.64 10.90 13.57
N VAL A 103 -3.56 10.06 12.55
CA VAL A 103 -3.40 8.60 12.64
C VAL A 103 -2.14 8.20 11.90
N ARG A 104 -1.42 7.21 12.44
CA ARG A 104 -0.23 6.64 11.82
C ARG A 104 -0.40 5.17 11.55
N ILE A 105 -0.08 4.72 10.36
CA ILE A 105 0.16 3.30 10.10
C ILE A 105 1.60 3.01 10.49
N GLU A 106 1.82 1.98 11.30
CA GLU A 106 3.12 1.47 11.69
C GLU A 106 3.19 -0.01 11.34
N CYS A 107 4.22 -0.41 10.60
CA CYS A 107 4.53 -1.82 10.40
C CYS A 107 5.86 -2.16 11.08
N LYS A 108 5.88 -3.27 11.81
CA LYS A 108 7.04 -3.73 12.57
C LYS A 108 7.47 -5.11 12.10
N TYR A 109 8.77 -5.35 12.08
CA TYR A 109 9.29 -6.70 11.86
C TYR A 109 8.78 -7.64 12.95
N ARG A 110 8.20 -8.78 12.55
CA ARG A 110 7.58 -9.74 13.48
C ARG A 110 8.53 -10.23 14.58
N ASN A 111 9.80 -10.44 14.23
CA ASN A 111 10.78 -11.06 15.13
C ASN A 111 11.47 -10.06 16.06
N THR A 112 11.66 -8.81 15.63
CA THR A 112 12.42 -7.80 16.39
C THR A 112 11.54 -6.70 16.97
N LEU A 113 10.29 -6.59 16.51
CA LEU A 113 9.36 -5.50 16.79
C LEU A 113 9.90 -4.11 16.44
N GLN A 114 10.99 -4.03 15.66
CA GLN A 114 11.54 -2.78 15.18
C GLN A 114 10.64 -2.21 14.08
N LEU A 115 10.46 -0.89 14.10
CA LEU A 115 9.69 -0.17 13.10
C LEU A 115 10.34 -0.36 11.72
N ALA A 116 9.59 -0.94 10.79
CA ALA A 116 10.00 -1.17 9.41
C ALA A 116 9.46 -0.08 8.48
N TYR A 117 8.24 0.40 8.74
CA TYR A 117 7.56 1.38 7.92
C TYR A 117 6.61 2.24 8.75
N SER A 118 6.44 3.49 8.33
CA SER A 118 5.44 4.37 8.91
C SER A 118 4.96 5.46 7.97
N VAL A 119 3.66 5.75 8.01
CA VAL A 119 3.02 6.85 7.27
C VAL A 119 1.87 7.44 8.09
N GLU A 120 1.75 8.77 8.08
CA GLU A 120 0.69 9.49 8.78
C GLU A 120 -0.41 9.95 7.81
N GLY A 121 -1.60 10.11 8.35
CA GLY A 121 -2.73 10.75 7.68
C GLY A 121 -3.69 11.35 8.70
N GLU A 122 -4.66 12.11 8.19
CA GLU A 122 -5.67 12.77 9.03
C GLU A 122 -7.06 12.25 8.71
N THR A 123 -7.94 12.32 9.70
CA THR A 123 -9.36 12.05 9.50
C THR A 123 -10.07 13.19 8.79
N ASP A 124 -11.02 12.85 7.92
CA ASP A 124 -11.89 13.77 7.23
C ASP A 124 -13.01 14.34 8.14
N ALA A 125 -13.93 15.11 7.55
CA ALA A 125 -15.07 15.72 8.26
C ALA A 125 -16.00 14.71 8.98
N THR A 126 -15.95 13.42 8.64
CA THR A 126 -16.74 12.35 9.27
C THR A 126 -15.96 11.62 10.37
N GLY A 127 -14.73 12.04 10.64
CA GLY A 127 -13.74 11.37 11.48
C GLY A 127 -13.18 10.10 10.86
N THR A 128 -13.27 9.94 9.53
CA THR A 128 -12.76 8.76 8.81
C THR A 128 -11.39 9.06 8.23
N TYR A 129 -10.40 8.20 8.46
CA TYR A 129 -9.13 8.26 7.74
C TYR A 129 -9.13 7.24 6.59
N ASN A 130 -8.40 7.56 5.53
CA ASN A 130 -8.12 6.66 4.41
C ASN A 130 -6.66 6.84 4.01
N ILE A 131 -5.78 6.01 4.55
CA ILE A 131 -4.33 6.14 4.38
C ILE A 131 -3.86 5.17 3.30
N LEU A 132 -3.11 5.69 2.34
CA LEU A 132 -2.49 4.91 1.27
C LEU A 132 -1.21 4.23 1.78
N VAL A 133 -1.08 2.94 1.51
CA VAL A 133 0.15 2.18 1.73
C VAL A 133 0.53 1.51 0.42
N GLU A 134 1.61 1.96 -0.21
CA GLU A 134 1.99 1.54 -1.57
C GLU A 134 2.58 0.13 -1.59
N ASP A 135 3.33 -0.25 -0.56
CA ASP A 135 4.06 -1.51 -0.50
C ASP A 135 3.27 -2.64 0.17
N ASP A 136 3.55 -3.87 -0.26
CA ASP A 136 3.17 -5.08 0.49
C ASP A 136 4.15 -5.26 1.65
N HIS A 137 3.61 -5.33 2.87
CA HIS A 137 4.39 -5.47 4.09
C HIS A 137 4.52 -6.93 4.55
N GLU A 138 4.17 -7.90 3.71
CA GLU A 138 4.45 -9.33 3.87
C GLU A 138 4.05 -9.87 5.26
N ASP A 139 5.02 -10.31 6.06
CA ASP A 139 4.82 -10.91 7.38
C ASP A 139 4.95 -9.90 8.55
N GLN A 140 5.10 -8.60 8.25
CA GLN A 140 5.18 -7.55 9.25
C GLN A 140 3.86 -7.39 10.02
N ILE A 141 3.97 -6.95 11.27
CA ILE A 141 2.82 -6.62 12.10
C ILE A 141 2.49 -5.15 11.84
N CYS A 142 1.38 -4.91 11.14
CA CYS A 142 0.92 -3.56 10.81
C CYS A 142 -0.28 -3.14 11.66
N GLU A 143 -0.25 -1.91 12.15
CA GLU A 143 -1.28 -1.34 13.01
C GLU A 143 -1.54 0.13 12.64
N SER A 144 -2.81 0.55 12.68
CA SER A 144 -3.17 1.95 12.83
C SER A 144 -2.96 2.37 14.28
N VAL A 145 -2.44 3.58 14.50
CA VAL A 145 -2.09 4.14 15.82
C VAL A 145 -2.57 5.58 15.92
N LEU A 146 -3.19 5.94 17.03
CA LEU A 146 -3.54 7.34 17.34
C LEU A 146 -2.29 8.17 17.65
N VAL A 147 -2.15 9.32 17.00
CA VAL A 147 -1.04 10.27 17.24
C VAL A 147 -1.54 11.49 18.01
N SER A 148 -2.56 12.17 17.50
CA SER A 148 -3.10 13.37 18.13
C SER A 148 -4.56 13.65 17.77
N SER A 149 -5.23 14.38 18.65
CA SER A 149 -6.57 14.90 18.46
C SER A 149 -6.57 16.44 18.46
N PRO A 150 -7.26 17.10 17.54
CA PRO A 150 -7.43 18.55 17.54
C PRO A 150 -8.49 19.03 18.55
N VAL A 151 -9.30 18.12 19.11
CA VAL A 151 -10.36 18.47 20.06
C VAL A 151 -9.76 18.69 21.44
N ASN A 152 -9.94 19.89 22.00
CA ASN A 152 -9.21 20.32 23.19
C ASN A 152 -9.43 19.44 24.42
N ASP A 153 -10.64 18.96 24.63
CA ASP A 153 -11.03 18.16 25.79
C ASP A 153 -11.15 16.67 25.46
N CYS A 154 -10.54 16.21 24.36
CA CYS A 154 -10.58 14.81 23.94
C CYS A 154 -9.27 14.37 23.27
N LYS A 155 -8.18 14.35 24.06
CA LYS A 155 -6.80 14.13 23.59
C LYS A 155 -6.10 12.91 24.18
N SER A 156 -6.66 12.30 25.22
CA SER A 156 -6.03 11.17 25.90
C SER A 156 -6.36 9.88 25.17
N ALA A 157 -5.41 9.29 24.43
CA ALA A 157 -5.67 8.06 23.68
C ALA A 157 -6.04 6.91 24.65
N ASP A 158 -7.14 6.21 24.38
CA ASP A 158 -7.54 5.06 25.20
C ASP A 158 -6.53 3.91 25.00
N PRO A 159 -5.83 3.42 26.03
CA PRO A 159 -4.87 2.33 25.88
C PRO A 159 -5.46 1.08 25.20
N GLY A 160 -6.75 0.77 25.42
CA GLY A 160 -7.42 -0.37 24.81
C GLY A 160 -7.89 -0.13 23.37
N ARG A 161 -7.98 1.13 22.93
CA ARG A 161 -8.52 1.55 21.62
C ARG A 161 -7.61 2.51 20.87
N SER A 162 -6.36 2.66 21.27
CA SER A 162 -5.39 3.57 20.66
C SER A 162 -4.70 2.98 19.45
N ARG A 163 -4.84 1.66 19.23
CA ARG A 163 -4.20 0.90 18.16
C ARG A 163 -5.16 -0.13 17.58
N ALA A 164 -5.07 -0.38 16.29
CA ALA A 164 -5.89 -1.37 15.59
C ALA A 164 -5.05 -2.13 14.56
N ASN A 165 -5.04 -3.46 14.61
CA ASN A 165 -4.34 -4.28 13.62
C ASN A 165 -4.95 -4.10 12.23
N VAL A 166 -4.07 -4.03 11.23
CA VAL A 166 -4.44 -3.98 9.81
C VAL A 166 -3.59 -4.96 9.04
N VAL A 167 -4.20 -5.66 8.09
CA VAL A 167 -3.45 -6.57 7.22
C VAL A 167 -2.93 -5.75 6.06
N VAL A 168 -1.64 -5.80 5.76
CA VAL A 168 -1.07 -5.06 4.62
C VAL A 168 -0.23 -6.02 3.79
N THR A 169 -0.88 -7.11 3.37
CA THR A 169 -0.29 -8.09 2.47
C THR A 169 -1.36 -8.72 1.59
N ARG A 170 -0.98 -9.11 0.38
CA ARG A 170 -1.82 -9.86 -0.57
C ARG A 170 -1.71 -11.37 -0.37
N TYR A 171 -0.75 -11.84 0.44
CA TYR A 171 -0.53 -13.26 0.76
C TYR A 171 -1.48 -13.79 1.86
N ASN A 172 -2.72 -13.31 1.89
CA ASN A 172 -3.73 -13.62 2.90
C ASN A 172 -5.09 -14.09 2.33
N GLY A 173 -5.21 -14.22 1.00
CA GLY A 173 -6.46 -14.57 0.32
C GLY A 173 -7.48 -13.44 0.19
N VAL A 174 -7.16 -12.23 0.63
CA VAL A 174 -7.99 -11.03 0.49
C VAL A 174 -7.59 -10.27 -0.78
N VAL A 175 -8.51 -10.20 -1.74
CA VAL A 175 -8.29 -9.54 -3.03
C VAL A 175 -8.56 -8.04 -3.04
N LYS A 176 -9.20 -7.51 -1.99
CA LYS A 176 -9.60 -6.11 -1.92
C LYS A 176 -8.41 -5.26 -1.50
N ASP A 177 -8.23 -4.12 -2.16
CA ASP A 177 -7.19 -3.14 -1.78
C ASP A 177 -7.60 -2.32 -0.55
N LYS A 178 -8.91 -2.22 -0.28
CA LYS A 178 -9.45 -1.52 0.88
C LYS A 178 -9.54 -2.44 2.08
N HIS A 179 -8.76 -2.15 3.11
CA HIS A 179 -8.76 -2.87 4.38
C HIS A 179 -9.27 -1.97 5.51
N TYR A 180 -10.10 -2.54 6.38
CA TYR A 180 -10.70 -1.81 7.47
C TYR A 180 -9.96 -2.08 8.78
N ALA A 181 -9.66 -1.00 9.49
CA ALA A 181 -9.20 -1.03 10.86
C ALA A 181 -10.38 -0.85 11.81
N ASN A 182 -10.27 -1.37 13.03
CA ASN A 182 -11.20 -1.01 14.10
C ASN A 182 -11.13 0.50 14.38
N ASN A 183 -12.27 1.08 14.76
CA ASN A 183 -12.32 2.47 15.17
C ASN A 183 -11.52 2.66 16.46
N MET A 184 -10.82 3.79 16.54
CA MET A 184 -9.91 4.12 17.63
C MET A 184 -10.41 5.32 18.42
N GLY A 185 -10.20 5.29 19.74
CA GLY A 185 -10.83 6.22 20.67
C GLY A 185 -9.84 7.11 21.43
N PHE A 186 -10.14 8.41 21.49
CA PHE A 186 -9.62 9.30 22.52
C PHE A 186 -10.66 9.45 23.63
N PHE A 187 -10.21 9.54 24.88
CA PHE A 187 -11.07 9.89 26.00
C PHE A 187 -11.33 11.38 26.07
N LYS A 188 -12.60 11.72 26.31
CA LYS A 188 -12.96 13.04 26.82
C LYS A 188 -12.38 13.24 28.22
N ASP A 189 -11.92 14.45 28.54
CA ASP A 189 -11.30 14.74 29.84
C ASP A 189 -12.26 14.48 31.01
N GLN A 190 -13.53 14.85 30.84
CA GLN A 190 -14.61 14.58 31.79
C GLN A 190 -15.79 13.92 31.07
N PRO A 191 -16.40 12.86 31.64
CA PRO A 191 -17.61 12.26 31.10
C PRO A 191 -18.73 13.28 30.94
N LEU A 192 -19.53 13.16 29.88
CA LEU A 192 -20.71 14.00 29.70
C LEU A 192 -21.77 13.69 30.77
N ALA A 193 -22.59 14.70 31.08
CA ALA A 193 -23.80 14.49 31.88
C ALA A 193 -24.70 13.44 31.20
N GLY A 194 -25.23 12.50 31.98
CA GLY A 194 -26.07 11.41 31.46
C GLY A 194 -25.31 10.15 31.04
N CYS A 195 -23.98 10.13 31.09
CA CYS A 195 -23.21 8.90 30.80
C CYS A 195 -23.54 7.75 31.76
N GLU A 196 -23.85 8.03 33.04
CA GLU A 196 -24.28 7.00 33.99
C GLU A 196 -25.57 6.31 33.52
N GLU A 197 -26.57 7.10 33.12
CA GLU A 197 -27.85 6.57 32.65
C GLU A 197 -27.72 5.86 31.31
N LEU A 198 -26.90 6.40 30.41
CA LEU A 198 -26.58 5.76 29.14
C LEU A 198 -25.94 4.38 29.37
N LEU A 199 -24.98 4.28 30.29
CA LEU A 199 -24.28 3.02 30.56
C LEU A 199 -25.18 1.96 31.21
N LYS A 200 -26.19 2.34 32.00
CA LYS A 200 -27.21 1.40 32.51
C LYS A 200 -27.95 0.68 31.38
N GLN A 201 -28.17 1.35 30.25
CA GLN A 201 -28.81 0.72 29.09
C GLN A 201 -27.97 -0.45 28.57
N TYR A 202 -26.64 -0.32 28.57
CA TYR A 202 -25.71 -1.37 28.14
C TYR A 202 -25.56 -2.51 29.16
N LEU A 203 -25.70 -2.24 30.46
CA LEU A 203 -25.65 -3.27 31.51
C LEU A 203 -26.86 -4.21 31.47
N ASN A 204 -28.02 -3.70 31.06
CA ASN A 204 -29.27 -4.47 31.06
C ASN A 204 -29.42 -5.41 29.84
N TYR A 205 -28.53 -5.35 28.84
CA TYR A 205 -28.57 -6.24 27.68
C TYR A 205 -28.12 -7.67 27.97
N ASP A 206 -27.30 -7.89 29.00
CA ASP A 206 -26.76 -9.22 29.35
C ASP A 206 -27.66 -10.00 30.33
N GLN A 207 -28.85 -9.48 30.67
CA GLN A 207 -29.82 -10.18 31.49
C GLN A 207 -30.73 -11.04 30.59
N PRO A 208 -30.76 -12.38 30.75
CA PRO A 208 -31.73 -13.21 30.03
C PRO A 208 -33.16 -12.87 30.50
N GLU A 209 -34.09 -12.72 29.55
CA GLU A 209 -35.54 -12.59 29.80
C GLU A 209 -36.09 -13.78 30.62
#